data_AF-A0A137R1L2-F1
#
_entry.id   AF-A0A137R1L2-F1
#
_cell.length_a   1.000
_cell.length_b   1.000
_cell.length_c   1.000
_cell.angle_alpha   90.00
_cell.angle_beta   90.00
_cell.angle_gamma   90.00
#
_symmetry.space_group_name_H-M   'P 1'
#
loop_
_entity.id
_entity.type
_entity.pdbx_description
1 polymer ?
#
loop_
_entity_poly.entity_id
_entity_poly.type
_entity_poly.pdbx_seq_one_letter_code
_entity_poly.pdbx_strand_id
1 'polypeptide(L)'
;MSYKCASYLTVLTTIYQYSHILLHKTTAAFFVFSFILCLAQGVIQSLLFSIDSEYKTLLHRTIETVDNAAFLNITEIPSQLNIETIPLRLCNSIPIGERPRRENCTIIFNTSNPDPTVCVNNILIYSSIHCTCRLKIKLLYDFFLFNAGTVPGTVTVRDASLKTRTVTPRCAQTLLYAHQNIRNFSSEDLTFILLQFWLLGISMLAVTNDSVAHLWTVLMTRALITAWSTYSLWRTQNFTSIFQRLYSNPGTPCNINFFPDYFKIRLGYEIPDLVLNVIGFGITCWLSFHLLRLFLAVLSCLQLEVFILVTAMGLWVDVLSNTAIRHISKHTAAYLGVFITTSIVSLIVATQQGWYSIKREMKRTVLVFFFLAFVIILGWSVMFYSLVYRWTFLQWPFLAGCSVSSFILIVCSTALAIACRLNFGRGLKQYLHAEAALAKSGFAPEVFRHDEEKNTPFDLSTADLKESSFSPTSPTAKYQQPIPTYLIQPLPHNRPASIESTATVGRQAGAQGAPLRVPKQAERPTGSSMQPLSKYGVKFGESF
;
A
#
# COMPACT_ATOMS: atom_id res chain seq x y z
N MET A 1 18.40 12.48 -40.25
CA MET A 1 17.59 11.97 -39.12
C MET A 1 16.78 13.05 -38.37
N SER A 2 16.85 14.35 -38.73
CA SER A 2 16.33 15.45 -37.89
C SER A 2 14.79 15.63 -37.90
N TYR A 3 14.12 15.33 -39.01
CA TYR A 3 12.75 15.80 -39.26
C TYR A 3 11.65 15.18 -38.37
N LYS A 4 11.86 13.98 -37.81
CA LYS A 4 10.89 13.36 -36.89
C LYS A 4 10.81 14.07 -35.52
N CYS A 5 11.81 14.86 -35.14
CA CYS A 5 11.79 15.62 -33.88
C CYS A 5 10.89 16.86 -33.97
N ALA A 6 10.84 17.51 -35.14
CA ALA A 6 10.02 18.71 -35.36
C ALA A 6 8.51 18.40 -35.31
N SER A 7 8.09 17.27 -35.88
CA SER A 7 6.67 16.86 -35.89
C SER A 7 6.13 16.49 -34.50
N TYR A 8 6.97 16.00 -33.58
CA TYR A 8 6.58 15.86 -32.18
C TYR A 8 6.44 17.21 -31.48
N LEU A 9 7.28 18.19 -31.86
CA LEU A 9 7.26 19.52 -31.28
C LEU A 9 6.00 20.31 -31.67
N THR A 10 5.51 20.20 -32.92
CA THR A 10 4.27 20.87 -33.36
C THR A 10 2.98 20.29 -32.76
N VAL A 11 2.97 18.99 -32.44
CA VAL A 11 1.89 18.38 -31.63
C VAL A 11 1.96 18.84 -30.17
N LEU A 12 3.17 18.97 -29.61
CA LEU A 12 3.36 19.51 -28.25
C LEU A 12 2.92 20.99 -28.15
N THR A 13 3.12 21.82 -29.19
CA THR A 13 2.69 23.23 -29.16
C THR A 13 1.18 23.41 -29.27
N THR A 14 0.46 22.56 -30.00
CA THR A 14 -1.02 22.63 -30.06
C THR A 14 -1.69 22.12 -28.78
N ILE A 15 -1.04 21.22 -28.03
CA ILE A 15 -1.46 20.80 -26.69
C ILE A 15 -1.19 21.88 -25.61
N TYR A 16 -0.29 22.83 -25.88
CA TYR A 16 0.16 23.84 -24.90
C TYR A 16 -0.87 24.95 -24.60
N GLN A 17 -2.02 24.97 -25.30
CA GLN A 17 -2.97 26.10 -25.29
C GLN A 17 -3.97 26.09 -24.11
N TYR A 18 -3.82 25.20 -23.11
CA TYR A 18 -4.77 25.06 -22.00
C TYR A 18 -4.20 25.35 -20.59
N SER A 19 -4.61 26.51 -20.07
CA SER A 19 -4.88 26.83 -18.65
C SER A 19 -3.72 26.93 -17.64
N HIS A 20 -3.75 28.00 -16.85
CA HIS A 20 -2.97 28.15 -15.62
C HIS A 20 -3.49 27.25 -14.50
N ILE A 21 -2.59 26.78 -13.62
CA ILE A 21 -2.90 26.48 -12.23
C ILE A 21 -2.52 27.72 -11.41
N LEU A 22 -3.48 28.63 -11.22
CA LEU A 22 -3.38 29.81 -10.36
C LEU A 22 -4.47 29.71 -9.28
N LEU A 23 -4.25 28.82 -8.29
CA LEU A 23 -5.20 28.45 -7.22
C LEU A 23 -6.68 28.41 -7.69
N HIS A 24 -6.91 27.83 -8.87
CA HIS A 24 -8.16 28.05 -9.59
C HIS A 24 -9.34 27.41 -8.86
N LYS A 25 -10.57 27.92 -9.07
CA LYS A 25 -11.79 27.40 -8.42
C LYS A 25 -11.96 25.89 -8.62
N THR A 26 -11.46 25.36 -9.75
CA THR A 26 -11.41 23.93 -10.06
C THR A 26 -10.46 23.14 -9.16
N THR A 27 -9.27 23.64 -8.85
CA THR A 27 -8.31 22.97 -7.94
C THR A 27 -8.82 22.97 -6.51
N ALA A 28 -9.39 24.09 -6.05
CA ALA A 28 -10.04 24.18 -4.74
C ALA A 28 -11.25 23.23 -4.64
N ALA A 29 -12.11 23.20 -5.66
CA ALA A 29 -13.24 22.26 -5.72
C ALA A 29 -12.79 20.80 -5.75
N PHE A 30 -11.72 20.46 -6.50
CA PHE A 30 -11.14 19.12 -6.52
C PHE A 30 -10.57 18.71 -5.15
N PHE A 31 -9.95 19.63 -4.41
CA PHE A 31 -9.49 19.36 -3.04
C PHE A 31 -10.66 19.11 -2.08
N VAL A 32 -11.67 19.97 -2.08
CA VAL A 32 -12.88 19.80 -1.25
C VAL A 32 -13.59 18.49 -1.60
N PHE A 33 -13.71 18.17 -2.88
CA PHE A 33 -14.28 16.90 -3.35
C PHE A 33 -13.45 15.68 -2.90
N SER A 34 -12.13 15.75 -3.04
CA SER A 34 -11.22 14.69 -2.59
C SER A 34 -11.25 14.50 -1.07
N PHE A 35 -11.35 15.59 -0.30
CA PHE A 35 -11.55 15.54 1.14
C PHE A 35 -12.88 14.84 1.50
N ILE A 36 -13.98 15.19 0.83
CA ILE A 36 -15.29 14.56 1.05
C ILE A 36 -15.24 13.06 0.70
N LEU A 37 -14.62 12.66 -0.42
CA LEU A 37 -14.43 11.25 -0.76
C LEU A 37 -13.59 10.50 0.28
N CYS A 38 -12.40 11.00 0.61
CA CYS A 38 -11.51 10.35 1.58
C CYS A 38 -12.16 10.25 2.97
N LEU A 39 -12.95 11.24 3.38
CA LEU A 39 -13.71 11.22 4.63
C LEU A 39 -14.84 10.18 4.58
N ALA A 40 -15.67 10.18 3.52
CA ALA A 40 -16.77 9.22 3.38
C ALA A 40 -16.27 7.77 3.34
N GLN A 41 -15.18 7.52 2.60
CA GLN A 41 -14.55 6.20 2.55
C GLN A 41 -13.86 5.85 3.87
N GLY A 42 -13.19 6.79 4.52
CA GLY A 42 -12.60 6.58 5.85
C GLY A 42 -13.65 6.15 6.88
N VAL A 43 -14.86 6.72 6.83
CA VAL A 43 -16.01 6.30 7.65
C VAL A 43 -16.48 4.89 7.26
N ILE A 44 -16.66 4.59 5.98
CA ILE A 44 -17.12 3.25 5.53
C ILE A 44 -16.10 2.16 5.91
N GLN A 45 -14.81 2.40 5.68
CA GLN A 45 -13.71 1.49 6.05
C GLN A 45 -13.60 1.33 7.59
N SER A 46 -13.90 2.38 8.36
CA SER A 46 -13.99 2.27 9.83
C SER A 46 -15.17 1.42 10.31
N LEU A 47 -16.31 1.45 9.60
CA LEU A 47 -17.46 0.59 9.90
C LEU A 47 -17.19 -0.87 9.53
N LEU A 48 -16.57 -1.13 8.38
CA LEU A 48 -16.07 -2.45 7.97
C LEU A 48 -15.11 -3.02 9.04
N PHE A 49 -14.06 -2.27 9.38
CA PHE A 49 -13.10 -2.65 10.42
C PHE A 49 -13.76 -2.94 11.78
N SER A 50 -14.75 -2.14 12.19
CA SER A 50 -15.46 -2.34 13.46
C SER A 50 -16.16 -3.69 13.52
N ILE A 51 -16.90 -4.05 12.46
CA ILE A 51 -17.66 -5.31 12.38
C ILE A 51 -16.71 -6.51 12.31
N ASP A 52 -15.65 -6.40 11.51
CA ASP A 52 -14.62 -7.42 11.44
C ASP A 52 -13.91 -7.62 12.78
N SER A 53 -13.62 -6.54 13.51
CA SER A 53 -12.99 -6.63 14.83
C SER A 53 -13.92 -7.24 15.89
N GLU A 54 -15.22 -6.98 15.82
CA GLU A 54 -16.25 -7.62 16.64
C GLU A 54 -16.31 -9.13 16.37
N TYR A 55 -16.48 -9.55 15.11
CA TYR A 55 -16.56 -10.98 14.74
C TYR A 55 -15.23 -11.73 14.96
N LYS A 56 -14.07 -11.07 14.76
CA LYS A 56 -12.74 -11.59 15.16
C LYS A 56 -12.67 -11.89 16.65
N THR A 57 -13.18 -10.98 17.49
CA THR A 57 -13.18 -11.11 18.97
C THR A 57 -14.17 -12.16 19.44
N LEU A 58 -15.36 -12.21 18.84
CA LEU A 58 -16.39 -13.24 19.04
C LEU A 58 -15.82 -14.65 18.79
N LEU A 59 -15.16 -14.84 17.64
CA LEU A 59 -14.52 -16.11 17.29
C LEU A 59 -13.34 -16.45 18.20
N HIS A 60 -12.51 -15.45 18.56
CA HIS A 60 -11.38 -15.67 19.49
C HIS A 60 -11.88 -16.27 20.80
N ARG A 61 -12.83 -15.61 21.46
CA ARG A 61 -13.40 -16.06 22.75
C ARG A 61 -14.08 -17.42 22.63
N THR A 62 -14.77 -17.69 21.52
CA THR A 62 -15.45 -18.98 21.28
C THR A 62 -14.47 -20.13 21.11
N ILE A 63 -13.34 -19.91 20.44
CA ILE A 63 -12.29 -20.93 20.26
C ILE A 63 -11.51 -21.10 21.57
N GLU A 64 -11.08 -20.01 22.20
CA GLU A 64 -10.29 -19.98 23.44
C GLU A 64 -10.96 -20.72 24.61
N THR A 65 -12.28 -20.64 24.72
CA THR A 65 -13.07 -21.28 25.80
C THR A 65 -13.41 -22.75 25.55
N VAL A 66 -13.20 -23.27 24.34
CA VAL A 66 -13.51 -24.66 23.96
C VAL A 66 -12.24 -25.46 23.65
N ASP A 67 -11.31 -24.89 22.90
CA ASP A 67 -10.02 -25.49 22.52
C ASP A 67 -8.95 -24.39 22.29
N ASN A 68 -8.32 -23.94 23.38
CA ASN A 68 -7.21 -22.99 23.33
C ASN A 68 -5.98 -23.55 22.55
N ALA A 69 -5.81 -24.89 22.50
CA ALA A 69 -4.70 -25.50 21.77
C ALA A 69 -4.84 -25.34 20.25
N ALA A 70 -6.06 -25.11 19.74
CA ALA A 70 -6.31 -24.84 18.33
C ALA A 70 -5.50 -23.65 17.78
N PHE A 71 -5.23 -22.61 18.59
CA PHE A 71 -4.45 -21.43 18.15
C PHE A 71 -2.97 -21.71 17.86
N LEU A 72 -2.44 -22.87 18.25
CA LEU A 72 -1.08 -23.30 17.87
C LEU A 72 -1.02 -23.85 16.43
N ASN A 73 -2.18 -24.17 15.85
CA ASN A 73 -2.30 -24.87 14.57
C ASN A 73 -2.74 -23.93 13.43
N ILE A 74 -2.59 -24.40 12.20
CA ILE A 74 -2.92 -23.68 10.97
C ILE A 74 -4.00 -24.46 10.21
N THR A 75 -5.03 -23.77 9.71
CA THR A 75 -6.05 -24.38 8.84
C THR A 75 -5.71 -24.20 7.37
N GLU A 76 -5.84 -25.26 6.57
CA GLU A 76 -5.69 -25.22 5.11
C GLU A 76 -6.94 -25.81 4.42
N ILE A 77 -7.38 -25.16 3.34
CA ILE A 77 -8.23 -25.77 2.32
C ILE A 77 -7.36 -25.99 1.07
N PRO A 78 -7.12 -27.24 0.64
CA PRO A 78 -6.24 -27.52 -0.48
C PRO A 78 -6.87 -27.09 -1.81
N SER A 79 -6.13 -26.31 -2.60
CA SER A 79 -6.60 -25.63 -3.83
C SER A 79 -6.87 -26.52 -5.05
N GLN A 80 -6.93 -27.86 -4.89
CA GLN A 80 -6.93 -28.83 -6.00
C GLN A 80 -8.08 -29.87 -5.95
N LEU A 81 -9.15 -29.65 -5.20
CA LEU A 81 -10.31 -30.57 -5.20
C LEU A 81 -11.55 -29.96 -5.85
N ASN A 82 -12.39 -30.85 -6.38
CA ASN A 82 -13.65 -30.54 -7.04
C ASN A 82 -14.59 -29.76 -6.09
N ILE A 83 -15.46 -28.93 -6.68
CA ILE A 83 -16.38 -28.01 -5.99
C ILE A 83 -17.32 -28.71 -4.98
N GLU A 84 -17.50 -30.02 -5.13
CA GLU A 84 -18.32 -30.90 -4.29
C GLU A 84 -17.62 -31.33 -2.99
N THR A 85 -16.28 -31.34 -2.96
CA THR A 85 -15.48 -32.03 -1.95
C THR A 85 -14.45 -31.10 -1.31
N ILE A 86 -14.80 -30.43 -0.20
CA ILE A 86 -13.90 -29.49 0.49
C ILE A 86 -13.40 -30.12 1.81
N PRO A 87 -12.20 -30.74 1.83
CA PRO A 87 -11.58 -31.25 3.05
C PRO A 87 -10.85 -30.11 3.79
N LEU A 88 -11.36 -29.72 4.95
CA LEU A 88 -10.69 -28.76 5.83
C LEU A 88 -9.66 -29.48 6.70
N ARG A 89 -8.40 -29.05 6.61
CA ARG A 89 -7.27 -29.65 7.32
C ARG A 89 -6.77 -28.76 8.44
N LEU A 90 -6.35 -29.38 9.54
CA LEU A 90 -5.61 -28.77 10.63
C LEU A 90 -4.17 -29.28 10.59
N CYS A 91 -3.20 -28.38 10.54
CA CYS A 91 -1.79 -28.70 10.43
C CYS A 91 -1.01 -28.07 11.59
N ASN A 92 -0.19 -28.87 12.26
CA ASN A 92 0.69 -28.42 13.35
C ASN A 92 1.98 -27.75 12.80
N SER A 93 2.12 -27.68 11.48
CA SER A 93 3.25 -27.09 10.75
C SER A 93 2.80 -26.63 9.35
N ILE A 94 3.52 -25.69 8.75
CA ILE A 94 3.17 -25.11 7.44
C ILE A 94 3.20 -26.19 6.33
N PRO A 95 2.10 -26.39 5.56
CA PRO A 95 1.92 -27.54 4.66
C PRO A 95 2.71 -27.51 3.34
N ILE A 96 3.65 -26.57 3.17
CA ILE A 96 4.50 -26.46 1.98
C ILE A 96 5.84 -27.17 2.21
N GLY A 97 6.08 -28.25 1.45
CA GLY A 97 7.34 -28.99 1.45
C GLY A 97 7.21 -30.37 0.78
N GLU A 98 8.24 -31.19 0.96
CA GLU A 98 8.25 -32.59 0.52
C GLU A 98 7.20 -33.43 1.26
N ARG A 99 6.86 -34.59 0.68
CA ARG A 99 5.75 -35.47 1.08
C ARG A 99 5.56 -35.67 2.60
N PRO A 100 6.57 -36.02 3.42
CA PRO A 100 6.37 -36.27 4.85
C PRO A 100 5.89 -35.04 5.65
N ARG A 101 5.95 -33.81 5.12
CA ARG A 101 5.36 -32.63 5.79
C ARG A 101 3.86 -32.48 5.60
N ARG A 102 3.26 -33.12 4.59
CA ARG A 102 1.79 -33.16 4.39
C ARG A 102 1.10 -34.16 5.32
N GLU A 103 1.84 -35.08 5.91
CA GLU A 103 1.34 -36.11 6.84
C GLU A 103 1.05 -35.54 8.24
N ASN A 104 1.64 -34.40 8.60
CA ASN A 104 1.37 -33.63 9.84
C ASN A 104 0.04 -32.82 9.80
N CYS A 105 -0.87 -33.16 8.88
CA CYS A 105 -2.16 -32.46 8.70
C CYS A 105 -3.33 -33.44 8.87
N THR A 106 -4.14 -33.26 9.91
CA THR A 106 -5.37 -34.04 10.12
C THR A 106 -6.54 -33.41 9.38
N ILE A 107 -7.44 -34.24 8.85
CA ILE A 107 -8.70 -33.76 8.25
C ILE A 107 -9.72 -33.59 9.39
N ILE A 108 -10.15 -32.36 9.68
CA ILE A 108 -11.20 -32.11 10.69
C ILE A 108 -12.58 -32.46 10.10
N PHE A 109 -12.78 -32.10 8.83
CA PHE A 109 -14.06 -32.18 8.14
C PHE A 109 -13.88 -32.39 6.63
N ASN A 110 -14.81 -33.09 6.00
CA ASN A 110 -14.86 -33.29 4.55
C ASN A 110 -16.32 -33.30 4.08
N THR A 111 -16.68 -32.39 3.17
CA THR A 111 -18.05 -32.26 2.62
C THR A 111 -18.57 -33.55 1.96
N SER A 112 -17.67 -34.39 1.45
CA SER A 112 -18.00 -35.63 0.72
C SER A 112 -18.64 -36.73 1.58
N ASN A 113 -18.36 -36.70 2.89
CA ASN A 113 -18.79 -37.73 3.83
C ASN A 113 -19.22 -37.07 5.15
N PRO A 114 -20.37 -36.38 5.17
CA PRO A 114 -20.95 -35.88 6.42
C PRO A 114 -21.24 -37.08 7.32
N ASP A 115 -20.78 -37.02 8.56
CA ASP A 115 -20.83 -38.13 9.53
C ASP A 115 -22.28 -38.66 9.62
N PRO A 116 -22.60 -39.88 9.13
CA PRO A 116 -23.98 -40.29 8.79
C PRO A 116 -24.89 -40.53 10.00
N THR A 117 -24.39 -40.26 11.21
CA THR A 117 -25.05 -40.47 12.50
C THR A 117 -25.96 -39.32 12.93
N VAL A 118 -25.98 -38.17 12.23
CA VAL A 118 -26.74 -36.97 12.63
C VAL A 118 -27.62 -36.38 11.52
N CYS A 119 -28.42 -37.22 10.87
CA CYS A 119 -29.57 -36.78 10.07
C CYS A 119 -30.88 -36.97 10.85
N VAL A 120 -31.27 -35.97 11.65
CA VAL A 120 -32.63 -35.91 12.21
C VAL A 120 -33.58 -35.40 11.13
N ASN A 121 -34.60 -36.19 10.80
CA ASN A 121 -35.61 -35.86 9.81
C ASN A 121 -36.33 -34.55 10.14
N ASN A 122 -36.26 -33.57 9.24
CA ASN A 122 -37.35 -32.67 8.83
C ASN A 122 -36.81 -31.60 7.87
N ILE A 123 -37.01 -31.78 6.56
CA ILE A 123 -36.76 -30.77 5.53
C ILE A 123 -38.08 -30.49 4.81
N LEU A 124 -38.64 -29.29 5.00
CA LEU A 124 -39.75 -28.78 4.20
C LEU A 124 -39.53 -27.30 3.85
N ILE A 125 -38.99 -27.11 2.64
CA ILE A 125 -39.37 -26.09 1.66
C ILE A 125 -38.92 -24.62 1.86
N TYR A 126 -38.48 -24.05 0.73
CA TYR A 126 -38.14 -22.66 0.37
C TYR A 126 -39.37 -21.69 0.50
N SER A 127 -39.34 -20.36 0.37
CA SER A 127 -38.41 -19.40 -0.24
C SER A 127 -38.66 -17.96 0.31
N SER A 128 -37.91 -16.98 -0.24
CA SER A 128 -38.35 -15.59 -0.49
C SER A 128 -38.73 -14.67 0.68
N ILE A 129 -37.87 -13.69 0.97
CA ILE A 129 -38.24 -12.42 1.63
C ILE A 129 -37.64 -11.25 0.85
N HIS A 130 -38.46 -10.23 0.56
CA HIS A 130 -38.03 -9.00 -0.11
C HIS A 130 -37.04 -8.20 0.72
N CYS A 131 -35.95 -7.73 0.09
CA CYS A 131 -35.03 -6.79 0.73
C CYS A 131 -35.57 -5.34 0.61
N THR A 132 -35.93 -4.73 1.75
CA THR A 132 -36.19 -3.28 1.83
C THR A 132 -35.32 -2.65 2.92
N CYS A 133 -34.30 -1.88 2.51
CA CYS A 133 -33.37 -1.25 3.45
C CYS A 133 -33.99 -0.05 4.16
N ARG A 134 -34.50 -0.24 5.38
CA ARG A 134 -34.54 0.83 6.40
C ARG A 134 -33.33 0.68 7.32
N LEU A 135 -32.40 1.64 7.25
CA LEU A 135 -31.21 1.69 8.10
C LEU A 135 -31.58 2.04 9.56
N LYS A 136 -32.02 1.05 10.33
CA LYS A 136 -32.08 1.14 11.80
C LYS A 136 -30.78 0.60 12.38
N ILE A 137 -29.88 1.51 12.78
CA ILE A 137 -28.71 1.18 13.59
C ILE A 137 -29.20 0.80 15.00
N LYS A 138 -29.57 -0.47 15.18
CA LYS A 138 -29.68 -1.11 16.49
C LYS A 138 -28.32 -1.75 16.79
N LEU A 139 -27.66 -1.33 17.86
CA LEU A 139 -26.51 -2.04 18.40
C LEU A 139 -26.90 -3.50 18.68
N LEU A 140 -26.12 -4.45 18.15
CA LEU A 140 -26.52 -5.85 17.94
C LEU A 140 -26.30 -6.72 19.20
N TYR A 141 -26.49 -6.14 20.38
CA TYR A 141 -25.92 -6.61 21.64
C TYR A 141 -26.58 -7.89 22.21
N ASP A 142 -27.85 -8.15 21.90
CA ASP A 142 -28.65 -9.19 22.58
C ASP A 142 -28.62 -10.58 21.90
N PHE A 143 -28.10 -10.72 20.68
CA PHE A 143 -28.38 -11.95 19.91
C PHE A 143 -27.54 -13.16 20.34
N PHE A 144 -26.29 -12.95 20.76
CA PHE A 144 -25.40 -14.02 21.21
C PHE A 144 -25.09 -13.92 22.72
N LEU A 145 -26.06 -14.35 23.54
CA LEU A 145 -25.86 -14.58 24.97
C LEU A 145 -24.96 -15.82 25.20
N PHE A 146 -23.66 -15.58 25.37
CA PHE A 146 -22.68 -16.60 25.75
C PHE A 146 -22.81 -16.96 27.24
N ASN A 147 -23.70 -17.90 27.54
CA ASN A 147 -23.60 -18.64 28.78
C ASN A 147 -22.46 -19.65 28.64
N ALA A 148 -21.40 -19.47 29.45
CA ALA A 148 -20.42 -20.52 29.70
C ALA A 148 -21.16 -21.76 30.24
N GLY A 149 -20.90 -22.93 29.66
CA GLY A 149 -21.53 -24.16 30.12
C GLY A 149 -21.15 -24.48 31.56
N THR A 150 -22.06 -25.10 32.31
CA THR A 150 -21.75 -25.68 33.64
C THR A 150 -20.77 -26.87 33.56
N VAL A 151 -20.40 -27.28 32.35
CA VAL A 151 -19.33 -28.25 32.05
C VAL A 151 -18.17 -27.52 31.35
N PRO A 152 -16.95 -27.55 31.91
CA PRO A 152 -15.76 -26.95 31.30
C PRO A 152 -15.54 -27.42 29.86
N GLY A 153 -15.09 -26.52 28.97
CA GLY A 153 -14.86 -26.82 27.55
C GLY A 153 -16.14 -26.90 26.70
N THR A 154 -17.31 -26.49 27.23
CA THR A 154 -18.55 -26.39 26.46
C THR A 154 -19.12 -24.98 26.46
N VAL A 155 -19.48 -24.49 25.27
CA VAL A 155 -20.13 -23.19 25.07
C VAL A 155 -21.49 -23.40 24.42
N THR A 156 -22.54 -22.78 24.94
CA THR A 156 -23.84 -22.75 24.27
C THR A 156 -24.01 -21.46 23.48
N VAL A 157 -24.21 -21.60 22.16
CA VAL A 157 -24.55 -20.49 21.26
C VAL A 157 -26.04 -20.54 20.97
N ARG A 158 -26.69 -19.38 21.00
CA ARG A 158 -28.10 -19.23 20.57
C ARG A 158 -28.13 -18.95 19.07
N ASP A 159 -28.79 -19.82 18.33
CA ASP A 159 -28.92 -19.76 16.87
C ASP A 159 -29.98 -18.71 16.44
N ALA A 160 -30.04 -18.38 15.15
CA ALA A 160 -31.02 -17.46 14.57
C ALA A 160 -32.48 -17.83 14.91
N SER A 161 -32.75 -19.13 15.09
CA SER A 161 -34.05 -19.68 15.49
C SER A 161 -34.26 -19.76 17.01
N LEU A 162 -33.53 -18.97 17.82
CA LEU A 162 -33.50 -18.96 19.29
C LEU A 162 -33.11 -20.28 19.98
N LYS A 163 -32.89 -21.36 19.22
CA LYS A 163 -32.44 -22.66 19.71
C LYS A 163 -31.00 -22.56 20.21
N THR A 164 -30.75 -23.01 21.44
CA THR A 164 -29.39 -23.21 21.95
C THR A 164 -28.76 -24.46 21.33
N ARG A 165 -27.51 -24.35 20.89
CA ARG A 165 -26.68 -25.47 20.40
C ARG A 165 -25.31 -25.42 21.08
N THR A 166 -24.74 -26.57 21.39
CA THR A 166 -23.42 -26.69 22.00
C THR A 166 -22.32 -26.66 20.94
N VAL A 167 -21.31 -25.82 21.15
CA VAL A 167 -20.08 -25.80 20.35
C VAL A 167 -19.20 -26.96 20.79
N THR A 168 -18.90 -27.87 19.87
CA THR A 168 -17.98 -29.01 20.11
C THR A 168 -16.53 -28.60 19.84
N PRO A 169 -15.52 -29.30 20.39
CA PRO A 169 -14.11 -29.06 20.04
C PRO A 169 -13.83 -29.19 18.54
N ARG A 170 -14.47 -30.14 17.84
CA ARG A 170 -14.39 -30.23 16.35
C ARG A 170 -14.93 -28.96 15.67
N CYS A 171 -16.02 -28.37 16.17
CA CYS A 171 -16.53 -27.10 15.66
C CYS A 171 -15.58 -25.92 15.97
N ALA A 172 -15.00 -25.83 17.17
CA ALA A 172 -14.00 -24.80 17.48
C ALA A 172 -12.78 -24.89 16.54
N GLN A 173 -12.32 -26.10 16.24
CA GLN A 173 -11.23 -26.34 15.29
C GLN A 173 -11.58 -25.96 13.85
N THR A 174 -12.83 -26.14 13.38
CA THR A 174 -13.21 -25.63 12.05
C THR A 174 -13.35 -24.10 12.04
N LEU A 175 -13.88 -23.49 13.10
CA LEU A 175 -14.03 -22.03 13.23
C LEU A 175 -12.70 -21.26 13.21
N LEU A 176 -11.57 -21.93 13.50
CA LEU A 176 -10.23 -21.35 13.36
C LEU A 176 -9.97 -20.79 11.95
N TYR A 177 -10.50 -21.44 10.90
CA TYR A 177 -10.42 -20.96 9.53
C TYR A 177 -11.19 -19.64 9.34
N ALA A 178 -12.39 -19.51 9.92
CA ALA A 178 -13.13 -18.25 9.91
C ALA A 178 -12.39 -17.14 10.65
N HIS A 179 -11.82 -17.44 11.83
CA HIS A 179 -11.05 -16.48 12.62
C HIS A 179 -9.82 -15.95 11.85
N GLN A 180 -9.07 -16.84 11.19
CA GLN A 180 -7.91 -16.46 10.38
C GLN A 180 -8.29 -15.53 9.20
N ASN A 181 -9.38 -15.82 8.49
CA ASN A 181 -9.80 -14.98 7.35
C ASN A 181 -10.40 -13.63 7.79
N ILE A 182 -11.29 -13.61 8.79
CA ILE A 182 -11.91 -12.35 9.29
C ILE A 182 -10.87 -11.45 9.94
N ARG A 183 -9.83 -12.01 10.58
CA ARG A 183 -8.69 -11.21 11.01
C ARG A 183 -7.93 -10.59 9.84
N ASN A 184 -7.67 -11.35 8.78
CA ASN A 184 -6.95 -10.83 7.60
C ASN A 184 -7.73 -9.69 6.93
N PHE A 185 -9.06 -9.76 6.86
CA PHE A 185 -9.92 -8.65 6.44
C PHE A 185 -9.82 -7.45 7.41
N SER A 186 -9.83 -7.67 8.73
CA SER A 186 -9.62 -6.60 9.72
C SER A 186 -8.28 -5.86 9.56
N SER A 187 -7.19 -6.55 9.20
CA SER A 187 -5.89 -5.91 8.90
C SER A 187 -5.86 -5.21 7.53
N GLU A 188 -6.69 -5.66 6.60
CA GLU A 188 -6.87 -5.06 5.27
C GLU A 188 -7.71 -3.77 5.33
N ASP A 189 -8.87 -3.78 6.00
CA ASP A 189 -9.71 -2.59 6.21
C ASP A 189 -8.93 -1.49 6.95
N LEU A 190 -8.14 -1.86 7.97
CA LEU A 190 -7.24 -0.93 8.67
C LEU A 190 -6.22 -0.28 7.72
N THR A 191 -5.72 -1.03 6.75
CA THR A 191 -4.82 -0.51 5.72
C THR A 191 -5.52 0.51 4.82
N PHE A 192 -6.79 0.28 4.47
CA PHE A 192 -7.58 1.26 3.72
C PHE A 192 -7.90 2.52 4.52
N ILE A 193 -8.16 2.43 5.83
CA ILE A 193 -8.29 3.60 6.71
C ILE A 193 -7.01 4.46 6.65
N LEU A 194 -5.84 3.84 6.84
CA LEU A 194 -4.54 4.53 6.76
C LEU A 194 -4.27 5.12 5.37
N LEU A 195 -4.70 4.44 4.31
CA LEU A 195 -4.58 4.90 2.93
C LEU A 195 -5.42 6.16 2.65
N GLN A 196 -6.62 6.31 3.24
CA GLN A 196 -7.41 7.54 3.09
C GLN A 196 -6.73 8.75 3.76
N PHE A 197 -6.12 8.56 4.95
CA PHE A 197 -5.34 9.62 5.60
C PHE A 197 -4.09 10.01 4.78
N TRP A 198 -3.39 9.03 4.19
CA TRP A 198 -2.25 9.28 3.31
C TRP A 198 -2.66 9.99 2.01
N LEU A 199 -3.76 9.57 1.38
CA LEU A 199 -4.33 10.23 0.20
C LEU A 199 -4.74 11.69 0.48
N LEU A 200 -5.33 11.96 1.65
CA LEU A 200 -5.62 13.33 2.07
C LEU A 200 -4.34 14.15 2.26
N GLY A 201 -3.31 13.59 2.91
CA GLY A 201 -2.00 14.24 3.06
C GLY A 201 -1.35 14.59 1.72
N ILE A 202 -1.34 13.66 0.76
CA ILE A 202 -0.82 13.92 -0.60
C ILE A 202 -1.70 14.92 -1.35
N SER A 203 -3.03 14.89 -1.17
CA SER A 203 -3.94 15.87 -1.78
C SER A 203 -3.69 17.29 -1.24
N MET A 204 -3.42 17.43 0.05
CA MET A 204 -3.03 18.71 0.66
C MET A 204 -1.67 19.19 0.11
N LEU A 205 -0.67 18.30 0.01
CA LEU A 205 0.63 18.61 -0.57
C LEU A 205 0.57 18.94 -2.08
N ALA A 206 -0.38 18.37 -2.81
CA ALA A 206 -0.64 18.72 -4.21
C ALA A 206 -1.06 20.19 -4.35
N VAL A 207 -1.98 20.64 -3.50
CA VAL A 207 -2.50 22.03 -3.50
C VAL A 207 -1.47 23.03 -2.97
N THR A 208 -0.78 22.73 -1.86
CA THR A 208 0.17 23.68 -1.25
C THR A 208 1.47 23.88 -2.02
N ASN A 209 1.75 23.03 -3.02
CA ASN A 209 2.97 23.08 -3.84
C ASN A 209 2.68 23.13 -5.36
N ASP A 210 1.41 23.32 -5.77
CA ASP A 210 0.91 23.23 -7.16
C ASP A 210 1.51 22.03 -7.95
N SER A 211 1.61 20.88 -7.26
CA SER A 211 2.48 19.78 -7.65
C SER A 211 1.71 18.70 -8.43
N VAL A 212 1.73 18.83 -9.75
CA VAL A 212 1.10 17.89 -10.71
C VAL A 212 1.61 16.44 -10.54
N ALA A 213 2.82 16.25 -9.99
CA ALA A 213 3.33 14.91 -9.65
C ALA A 213 2.47 14.19 -8.60
N HIS A 214 1.93 14.91 -7.60
CA HIS A 214 1.05 14.30 -6.58
C HIS A 214 -0.30 13.87 -7.17
N LEU A 215 -0.80 14.55 -8.21
CA LEU A 215 -2.05 14.16 -8.88
C LEU A 215 -1.93 12.80 -9.58
N TRP A 216 -0.79 12.52 -10.22
CA TRP A 216 -0.48 11.19 -10.77
C TRP A 216 -0.39 10.12 -9.67
N THR A 217 0.16 10.44 -8.49
CA THR A 217 0.15 9.52 -7.33
C THR A 217 -1.27 9.17 -6.94
N VAL A 218 -2.16 10.19 -6.81
CA VAL A 218 -3.57 9.99 -6.48
C VAL A 218 -4.28 9.16 -7.56
N LEU A 219 -4.07 9.44 -8.86
CA LEU A 219 -4.67 8.66 -9.95
C LEU A 219 -4.28 7.18 -9.89
N MET A 220 -2.99 6.88 -9.80
CA MET A 220 -2.48 5.50 -9.75
C MET A 220 -3.00 4.76 -8.51
N THR A 221 -3.06 5.46 -7.37
CA THR A 221 -3.66 4.92 -6.13
C THR A 221 -5.15 4.63 -6.33
N ARG A 222 -5.92 5.56 -6.91
CA ARG A 222 -7.35 5.39 -7.17
C ARG A 222 -7.64 4.22 -8.11
N ALA A 223 -6.80 4.01 -9.12
CA ALA A 223 -6.88 2.84 -9.99
C ALA A 223 -6.69 1.53 -9.20
N LEU A 224 -5.65 1.44 -8.36
CA LEU A 224 -5.36 0.25 -7.54
C LEU A 224 -6.48 -0.03 -6.51
N ILE A 225 -6.98 0.99 -5.80
CA ILE A 225 -8.09 0.79 -4.86
C ILE A 225 -9.35 0.35 -5.61
N THR A 226 -9.69 0.96 -6.75
CA THR A 226 -10.89 0.57 -7.52
C THR A 226 -10.83 -0.88 -8.00
N ALA A 227 -9.67 -1.33 -8.49
CA ALA A 227 -9.44 -2.72 -8.83
C ALA A 227 -9.56 -3.63 -7.59
N TRP A 228 -9.04 -3.20 -6.45
CA TRP A 228 -9.11 -3.97 -5.21
C TRP A 228 -10.52 -4.09 -4.62
N SER A 229 -11.28 -3.00 -4.49
CA SER A 229 -12.66 -3.05 -3.98
C SER A 229 -13.56 -3.92 -4.88
N THR A 230 -13.31 -3.93 -6.19
CA THR A 230 -13.98 -4.85 -7.13
C THR A 230 -13.65 -6.32 -6.81
N TYR A 231 -12.38 -6.63 -6.54
CA TYR A 231 -11.95 -7.96 -6.13
C TYR A 231 -12.48 -8.37 -4.75
N SER A 232 -12.49 -7.45 -3.76
CA SER A 232 -13.03 -7.75 -2.43
C SER A 232 -14.51 -8.12 -2.48
N LEU A 233 -15.32 -7.38 -3.25
CA LEU A 233 -16.76 -7.66 -3.40
C LEU A 233 -17.02 -9.07 -3.92
N TRP A 234 -16.30 -9.49 -4.97
CA TRP A 234 -16.36 -10.87 -5.49
C TRP A 234 -15.91 -11.90 -4.44
N ARG A 235 -14.80 -11.61 -3.76
CA ARG A 235 -14.19 -12.48 -2.74
C ARG A 235 -15.14 -12.68 -1.54
N THR A 236 -15.81 -11.63 -1.07
CA THR A 236 -16.81 -11.66 0.03
C THR A 236 -18.00 -12.54 -0.34
N GLN A 237 -18.51 -12.43 -1.57
CA GLN A 237 -19.58 -13.31 -2.07
C GLN A 237 -19.14 -14.79 -2.11
N ASN A 238 -17.93 -15.06 -2.61
CA ASN A 238 -17.37 -16.42 -2.63
C ASN A 238 -17.24 -17.01 -1.21
N PHE A 239 -16.65 -16.26 -0.26
CA PHE A 239 -16.52 -16.68 1.13
C PHE A 239 -17.86 -16.92 1.82
N THR A 240 -18.89 -16.14 1.50
CA THR A 240 -20.26 -16.36 2.02
C THR A 240 -20.72 -17.80 1.71
N SER A 241 -20.52 -18.27 0.48
CA SER A 241 -20.91 -19.64 0.08
C SER A 241 -20.06 -20.73 0.75
N ILE A 242 -18.76 -20.48 0.94
CA ILE A 242 -17.83 -21.41 1.59
C ILE A 242 -18.19 -21.55 3.08
N PHE A 243 -18.46 -20.44 3.78
CA PHE A 243 -18.78 -20.44 5.21
C PHE A 243 -20.14 -21.10 5.48
N GLN A 244 -21.15 -20.88 4.62
CA GLN A 244 -22.43 -21.59 4.72
C GLN A 244 -22.25 -23.12 4.60
N ARG A 245 -21.43 -23.58 3.65
CA ARG A 245 -21.10 -25.01 3.47
C ARG A 245 -20.30 -25.61 4.63
N LEU A 246 -19.43 -24.84 5.29
CA LEU A 246 -18.58 -25.30 6.39
C LEU A 246 -19.27 -25.32 7.76
N TYR A 247 -20.17 -24.37 8.04
CA TYR A 247 -20.70 -24.14 9.40
C TYR A 247 -22.22 -24.24 9.52
N SER A 248 -22.97 -23.80 8.50
CA SER A 248 -24.43 -23.64 8.58
C SER A 248 -25.21 -24.83 8.03
N ASN A 249 -24.62 -25.63 7.12
CA ASN A 249 -25.28 -26.79 6.54
C ASN A 249 -25.48 -27.93 7.56
N PRO A 250 -26.55 -28.74 7.43
CA PRO A 250 -26.71 -29.98 8.18
C PRO A 250 -25.59 -30.97 7.85
N GLY A 251 -25.20 -31.81 8.82
CA GLY A 251 -24.06 -32.72 8.70
C GLY A 251 -22.67 -32.07 8.90
N THR A 252 -22.59 -30.75 9.11
CA THR A 252 -21.34 -30.08 9.53
C THR A 252 -21.09 -30.25 11.04
N PRO A 253 -19.83 -30.18 11.53
CA PRO A 253 -19.51 -30.31 12.95
C PRO A 253 -20.09 -29.20 13.84
N CYS A 254 -20.46 -28.07 13.24
CA CYS A 254 -21.09 -26.94 13.91
C CYS A 254 -22.62 -26.97 13.78
N ASN A 255 -23.16 -27.04 12.55
CA ASN A 255 -24.59 -26.93 12.28
C ASN A 255 -25.22 -25.72 13.01
N ILE A 256 -24.54 -24.56 12.93
CA ILE A 256 -24.89 -23.29 13.59
C ILE A 256 -24.58 -22.17 12.60
N ASN A 257 -25.52 -21.24 12.40
CA ASN A 257 -25.26 -20.07 11.56
C ASN A 257 -24.55 -18.97 12.34
N PHE A 258 -23.21 -19.05 12.43
CA PHE A 258 -22.37 -18.04 13.09
C PHE A 258 -22.33 -16.68 12.37
N PHE A 259 -22.74 -16.61 11.09
CA PHE A 259 -22.59 -15.42 10.24
C PHE A 259 -23.90 -15.02 9.55
N PRO A 260 -25.03 -14.86 10.29
CA PRO A 260 -26.35 -14.72 9.69
C PRO A 260 -26.50 -13.43 8.89
N ASP A 261 -25.89 -12.34 9.36
CA ASP A 261 -25.96 -11.02 8.74
C ASP A 261 -24.58 -10.40 8.46
N TYR A 262 -23.49 -10.92 9.03
CA TYR A 262 -22.10 -10.44 8.82
C TYR A 262 -21.79 -10.12 7.35
N PHE A 263 -21.94 -11.11 6.46
CA PHE A 263 -21.66 -10.95 5.04
C PHE A 263 -22.62 -10.00 4.33
N LYS A 264 -23.89 -9.91 4.76
CA LYS A 264 -24.88 -8.98 4.18
C LYS A 264 -24.53 -7.54 4.53
N ILE A 265 -24.16 -7.29 5.79
CA ILE A 265 -23.78 -5.98 6.30
C ILE A 265 -22.44 -5.56 5.69
N ARG A 266 -21.43 -6.46 5.64
CA ARG A 266 -20.14 -6.20 4.99
C ARG A 266 -20.32 -5.82 3.51
N LEU A 267 -21.06 -6.62 2.74
CA LEU A 267 -21.36 -6.35 1.33
C LEU A 267 -22.13 -5.01 1.15
N GLY A 268 -23.00 -4.67 2.10
CA GLY A 268 -23.71 -3.39 2.16
C GLY A 268 -22.82 -2.16 2.38
N TYR A 269 -21.57 -2.34 2.83
CA TYR A 269 -20.55 -1.30 2.94
C TYR A 269 -19.51 -1.37 1.80
N GLU A 270 -19.15 -2.56 1.32
CA GLU A 270 -18.23 -2.75 0.18
C GLU A 270 -18.81 -2.19 -1.14
N ILE A 271 -20.14 -2.26 -1.34
CA ILE A 271 -20.80 -1.68 -2.53
C ILE A 271 -20.66 -0.14 -2.56
N PRO A 272 -21.03 0.62 -1.50
CA PRO A 272 -20.74 2.06 -1.42
C PRO A 272 -19.26 2.44 -1.57
N ASP A 273 -18.32 1.68 -0.98
CA ASP A 273 -16.89 1.96 -1.14
C ASP A 273 -16.46 1.84 -2.62
N LEU A 274 -16.88 0.79 -3.32
CA LEU A 274 -16.60 0.60 -4.73
C LEU A 274 -17.17 1.75 -5.58
N VAL A 275 -18.41 2.19 -5.32
CA VAL A 275 -19.03 3.32 -6.03
C VAL A 275 -18.23 4.61 -5.81
N LEU A 276 -17.81 4.91 -4.57
CA LEU A 276 -16.98 6.08 -4.26
C LEU A 276 -15.59 5.99 -4.92
N ASN A 277 -15.00 4.81 -5.01
CA ASN A 277 -13.74 4.58 -5.70
C ASN A 277 -13.85 4.78 -7.22
N VAL A 278 -14.89 4.23 -7.87
CA VAL A 278 -15.14 4.43 -9.30
C VAL A 278 -15.35 5.92 -9.62
N ILE A 279 -16.14 6.64 -8.81
CA ILE A 279 -16.36 8.09 -8.99
C ILE A 279 -15.05 8.87 -8.79
N GLY A 280 -14.29 8.56 -7.74
CA GLY A 280 -12.99 9.19 -7.46
C GLY A 280 -11.95 8.91 -8.55
N PHE A 281 -11.91 7.69 -9.10
CA PHE A 281 -11.06 7.33 -10.22
C PHE A 281 -11.47 8.05 -11.51
N GLY A 282 -12.76 8.12 -11.84
CA GLY A 282 -13.26 8.85 -13.01
C GLY A 282 -12.88 10.34 -12.99
N ILE A 283 -13.08 11.01 -11.85
CA ILE A 283 -12.77 12.44 -11.69
C ILE A 283 -11.25 12.70 -11.68
N THR A 284 -10.46 11.84 -11.04
CA THR A 284 -8.98 11.97 -11.08
C THR A 284 -8.41 11.64 -12.45
N CYS A 285 -9.01 10.72 -13.21
CA CYS A 285 -8.63 10.42 -14.59
C CYS A 285 -8.96 11.59 -15.53
N TRP A 286 -10.15 12.18 -15.41
CA TRP A 286 -10.53 13.38 -16.17
C TRP A 286 -9.58 14.56 -15.89
N LEU A 287 -9.29 14.83 -14.61
CA LEU A 287 -8.34 15.88 -14.22
C LEU A 287 -6.93 15.62 -14.74
N SER A 288 -6.45 14.37 -14.68
CA SER A 288 -5.11 14.00 -15.16
C SER A 288 -4.97 14.06 -16.68
N PHE A 289 -6.05 13.76 -17.42
CA PHE A 289 -6.11 13.93 -18.87
C PHE A 289 -6.03 15.40 -19.29
N HIS A 290 -6.61 16.32 -18.52
CA HIS A 290 -6.43 17.76 -18.73
C HIS A 290 -5.05 18.30 -18.28
N LEU A 291 -4.21 17.48 -17.65
CA LEU A 291 -2.91 17.87 -17.06
C LEU A 291 -1.73 17.02 -17.59
N LEU A 292 -1.78 16.64 -18.88
CA LEU A 292 -0.85 15.73 -19.55
C LEU A 292 0.63 16.17 -19.48
N ARG A 293 1.36 15.70 -18.46
CA ARG A 293 2.83 15.75 -18.36
C ARG A 293 3.43 14.41 -17.92
N LEU A 294 3.61 13.50 -18.88
CA LEU A 294 4.18 12.15 -18.68
C LEU A 294 5.49 12.11 -17.88
N PHE A 295 6.34 13.14 -17.98
CA PHE A 295 7.62 13.20 -17.28
C PHE A 295 7.50 13.15 -15.74
N LEU A 296 6.35 13.54 -15.19
CA LEU A 296 6.13 13.56 -13.74
C LEU A 296 5.79 12.16 -13.16
N ALA A 297 5.51 11.17 -14.00
CA ALA A 297 5.18 9.80 -13.58
C ALA A 297 6.28 9.15 -12.71
N VAL A 298 7.55 9.52 -12.93
CA VAL A 298 8.70 9.06 -12.12
C VAL A 298 8.51 9.39 -10.64
N LEU A 299 8.02 10.59 -10.36
CA LEU A 299 7.88 11.12 -9.01
C LEU A 299 6.64 10.57 -8.30
N SER A 300 5.59 10.22 -9.05
CA SER A 300 4.42 9.51 -8.50
C SER A 300 4.70 8.04 -8.20
N CYS A 301 5.46 7.34 -9.06
CA CYS A 301 5.85 5.95 -8.80
C CYS A 301 6.62 5.83 -7.49
N LEU A 302 7.61 6.69 -7.25
CA LEU A 302 8.39 6.71 -6.00
C LEU A 302 7.54 6.97 -4.75
N GLN A 303 6.50 7.81 -4.83
CA GLN A 303 5.61 8.09 -3.69
C GLN A 303 4.70 6.90 -3.38
N LEU A 304 4.14 6.27 -4.41
CA LEU A 304 3.27 5.10 -4.28
C LEU A 304 4.06 3.86 -3.83
N GLU A 305 5.29 3.69 -4.33
CA GLU A 305 6.23 2.64 -3.93
C GLU A 305 6.45 2.65 -2.42
N VAL A 306 6.72 3.83 -1.83
CA VAL A 306 6.93 3.98 -0.38
C VAL A 306 5.72 3.53 0.44
N PHE A 307 4.51 3.92 0.06
CA PHE A 307 3.31 3.50 0.79
C PHE A 307 3.09 1.99 0.69
N ILE A 308 3.16 1.43 -0.52
CA ILE A 308 2.85 0.02 -0.76
C ILE A 308 3.93 -0.90 -0.18
N LEU A 309 5.21 -0.52 -0.23
CA LEU A 309 6.31 -1.24 0.42
C LEU A 309 6.12 -1.30 1.94
N VAL A 310 5.85 -0.16 2.58
CA VAL A 310 5.62 -0.07 4.03
C VAL A 310 4.37 -0.85 4.44
N THR A 311 3.32 -0.81 3.61
CA THR A 311 2.10 -1.61 3.78
C THR A 311 2.40 -3.10 3.75
N ALA A 312 3.07 -3.60 2.71
CA ALA A 312 3.42 -5.01 2.58
C ALA A 312 4.28 -5.50 3.76
N MET A 313 5.22 -4.67 4.24
CA MET A 313 6.03 -4.96 5.43
C MET A 313 5.20 -4.96 6.73
N GLY A 314 4.28 -4.00 6.90
CA GLY A 314 3.40 -3.94 8.07
C GLY A 314 2.47 -5.15 8.18
N LEU A 315 1.84 -5.53 7.06
CA LEU A 315 0.99 -6.72 6.96
C LEU A 315 1.78 -8.01 7.27
N TRP A 316 3.01 -8.13 6.74
CA TRP A 316 3.88 -9.26 7.04
C TRP A 316 4.33 -9.31 8.51
N VAL A 317 4.57 -8.15 9.12
CA VAL A 317 4.90 -8.02 10.56
C VAL A 317 3.72 -8.43 11.46
N ASP A 318 2.47 -8.10 11.11
CA ASP A 318 1.29 -8.58 11.85
C ASP A 318 1.16 -10.11 11.79
N VAL A 319 1.39 -10.70 10.62
CA VAL A 319 1.41 -12.16 10.46
C VAL A 319 2.47 -12.81 11.34
N LEU A 320 3.71 -12.31 11.31
CA LEU A 320 4.81 -12.85 12.12
C LEU A 320 4.63 -12.64 13.63
N SER A 321 4.06 -11.53 14.05
CA SER A 321 4.02 -11.12 15.47
C SER A 321 2.80 -11.63 16.23
N ASN A 322 1.67 -11.80 15.54
CA ASN A 322 0.37 -12.03 16.17
C ASN A 322 -0.30 -13.35 15.75
N THR A 323 0.23 -14.15 14.82
CA THR A 323 -0.34 -15.48 14.46
C THR A 323 0.44 -16.65 15.07
N ALA A 324 -0.10 -17.87 14.95
CA ALA A 324 0.55 -19.14 15.31
C ALA A 324 2.01 -19.27 14.82
N ILE A 325 2.33 -18.66 13.67
CA ILE A 325 3.67 -18.62 13.07
C ILE A 325 4.74 -18.11 14.04
N ARG A 326 4.38 -17.21 14.97
CA ARG A 326 5.27 -16.71 16.03
C ARG A 326 5.92 -17.82 16.86
N HIS A 327 5.18 -18.90 17.14
CA HIS A 327 5.64 -20.02 17.96
C HIS A 327 6.52 -21.00 17.16
N ILE A 328 6.36 -21.05 15.84
CA ILE A 328 7.10 -21.93 14.93
C ILE A 328 8.47 -21.32 14.56
N SER A 329 8.57 -19.99 14.52
CA SER A 329 9.79 -19.27 14.13
C SER A 329 10.74 -19.02 15.31
N LYS A 330 11.90 -19.70 15.32
CA LYS A 330 12.95 -19.55 16.35
C LYS A 330 13.66 -18.17 16.37
N HIS A 331 13.52 -17.35 15.33
CA HIS A 331 14.27 -16.09 15.17
C HIS A 331 13.37 -14.87 14.85
N THR A 332 12.09 -14.92 15.23
CA THR A 332 11.08 -13.89 14.92
C THR A 332 11.54 -12.47 15.27
N ALA A 333 12.20 -12.26 16.41
CA ALA A 333 12.71 -10.95 16.82
C ALA A 333 13.83 -10.41 15.91
N ALA A 334 14.69 -11.28 15.38
CA ALA A 334 15.76 -10.88 14.45
C ALA A 334 15.18 -10.49 13.08
N TYR A 335 14.24 -11.28 12.55
CA TYR A 335 13.50 -10.91 11.34
C TYR A 335 12.76 -9.58 11.51
N LEU A 336 12.03 -9.41 12.61
CA LEU A 336 11.28 -8.19 12.92
C LEU A 336 12.19 -6.95 12.99
N GLY A 337 13.34 -7.05 13.65
CA GLY A 337 14.32 -5.97 13.71
C GLY A 337 14.86 -5.56 12.34
N VAL A 338 15.21 -6.55 11.49
CA VAL A 338 15.64 -6.29 10.11
C VAL A 338 14.51 -5.64 9.29
N PHE A 339 13.27 -6.16 9.35
CA PHE A 339 12.14 -5.57 8.63
C PHE A 339 11.84 -4.13 9.02
N ILE A 340 11.80 -3.82 10.33
CA ILE A 340 11.54 -2.46 10.82
C ILE A 340 12.66 -1.52 10.40
N THR A 341 13.93 -1.91 10.58
CA THR A 341 15.07 -1.06 10.20
C THR A 341 15.15 -0.83 8.69
N THR A 342 14.96 -1.87 7.86
CA THR A 342 14.89 -1.72 6.40
C THR A 342 13.72 -0.82 5.99
N SER A 343 12.55 -0.93 6.61
CA SER A 343 11.38 -0.09 6.30
C SER A 343 11.62 1.39 6.62
N ILE A 344 12.16 1.69 7.80
CA ILE A 344 12.49 3.06 8.23
C ILE A 344 13.58 3.68 7.37
N VAL A 345 14.65 2.93 7.05
CA VAL A 345 15.72 3.40 6.16
C VAL A 345 15.18 3.66 4.74
N SER A 346 14.30 2.80 4.23
CA SER A 346 13.68 2.97 2.90
C SER A 346 12.78 4.21 2.85
N LEU A 347 11.97 4.47 3.88
CA LEU A 347 11.17 5.70 4.02
C LEU A 347 12.05 6.97 3.94
N ILE A 348 13.14 7.02 4.71
CA ILE A 348 14.04 8.18 4.78
C ILE A 348 14.79 8.35 3.44
N VAL A 349 15.29 7.26 2.86
CA VAL A 349 16.05 7.31 1.61
C VAL A 349 15.16 7.67 0.42
N ALA A 350 13.99 7.04 0.25
CA ALA A 350 13.13 7.32 -0.89
C ALA A 350 12.61 8.77 -0.89
N THR A 351 12.15 9.27 0.26
CA THR A 351 11.62 10.64 0.39
C THR A 351 12.70 11.72 0.17
N GLN A 352 13.88 11.58 0.78
CA GLN A 352 14.93 12.58 0.69
C GLN A 352 15.79 12.42 -0.57
N GLN A 353 16.24 11.20 -0.89
CA GLN A 353 17.19 10.98 -1.99
C GLN A 353 16.51 10.96 -3.37
N GLY A 354 15.32 10.36 -3.51
CA GLY A 354 14.64 10.25 -4.81
C GLY A 354 14.35 11.62 -5.44
N TRP A 355 13.58 12.45 -4.74
CA TRP A 355 13.20 13.80 -5.18
C TRP A 355 14.41 14.73 -5.38
N TYR A 356 15.34 14.75 -4.43
CA TYR A 356 16.46 15.69 -4.42
C TYR A 356 17.55 15.33 -5.44
N SER A 357 17.86 14.04 -5.60
CA SER A 357 18.96 13.61 -6.48
C SER A 357 18.66 13.84 -7.95
N ILE A 358 17.43 13.59 -8.38
CA ILE A 358 16.97 13.84 -9.76
C ILE A 358 16.96 15.34 -10.03
N LYS A 359 16.33 16.15 -9.16
CA LYS A 359 16.24 17.62 -9.34
C LYS A 359 17.58 18.35 -9.32
N ARG A 360 18.62 17.78 -8.69
CA ARG A 360 19.98 18.36 -8.65
C ARG A 360 21.02 17.63 -9.51
N GLU A 361 20.61 16.66 -10.35
CA GLU A 361 21.48 15.79 -11.16
C GLU A 361 22.63 15.13 -10.36
N MET A 362 22.39 14.78 -9.09
CA MET A 362 23.43 14.31 -8.17
C MET A 362 23.83 12.86 -8.44
N LYS A 363 24.75 12.68 -9.39
CA LYS A 363 25.32 11.39 -9.85
C LYS A 363 25.67 10.40 -8.72
N ARG A 364 26.21 10.89 -7.58
CA ARG A 364 26.53 10.05 -6.40
C ARG A 364 25.26 9.55 -5.69
N THR A 365 24.30 10.42 -5.42
CA THR A 365 23.06 10.06 -4.71
C THR A 365 22.18 9.11 -5.53
N VAL A 366 22.13 9.26 -6.86
CA VAL A 366 21.43 8.29 -7.74
C VAL A 366 22.10 6.91 -7.72
N LEU A 367 23.42 6.83 -7.51
CA LEU A 367 24.11 5.55 -7.33
C LEU A 367 23.75 4.90 -5.98
N VAL A 368 23.65 5.69 -4.90
CA VAL A 368 23.16 5.21 -3.59
C VAL A 368 21.72 4.70 -3.68
N PHE A 369 20.84 5.40 -4.41
CA PHE A 369 19.47 4.95 -4.68
C PHE A 369 19.45 3.58 -5.37
N PHE A 370 20.22 3.38 -6.46
CA PHE A 370 20.29 2.07 -7.12
C PHE A 370 20.86 0.96 -6.22
N PHE A 371 21.85 1.28 -5.38
CA PHE A 371 22.39 0.32 -4.42
C PHE A 371 21.31 -0.10 -3.40
N LEU A 372 20.55 0.84 -2.83
CA LEU A 372 19.46 0.49 -1.92
C LEU A 372 18.35 -0.28 -2.63
N ALA A 373 17.93 0.14 -3.82
CA ALA A 373 16.89 -0.57 -4.59
C ALA A 373 17.29 -2.02 -4.89
N PHE A 374 18.56 -2.26 -5.24
CA PHE A 374 19.12 -3.60 -5.41
C PHE A 374 19.13 -4.42 -4.11
N VAL A 375 19.50 -3.81 -2.97
CA VAL A 375 19.45 -4.48 -1.65
C VAL A 375 18.02 -4.82 -1.23
N ILE A 376 17.05 -3.94 -1.49
CA ILE A 376 15.62 -4.20 -1.25
C ILE A 376 15.16 -5.37 -2.13
N ILE A 377 15.41 -5.32 -3.44
CA ILE A 377 15.05 -6.38 -4.39
C ILE A 377 15.66 -7.73 -3.97
N LEU A 378 16.94 -7.78 -3.59
CA LEU A 378 17.58 -9.01 -3.10
C LEU A 378 16.95 -9.51 -1.80
N GLY A 379 16.71 -8.64 -0.81
CA GLY A 379 16.06 -9.02 0.45
C GLY A 379 14.66 -9.59 0.22
N TRP A 380 13.91 -9.00 -0.70
CA TRP A 380 12.62 -9.49 -1.19
C TRP A 380 12.73 -10.86 -1.87
N SER A 381 13.67 -11.04 -2.79
CA SER A 381 13.90 -12.35 -3.45
C SER A 381 14.27 -13.44 -2.44
N VAL A 382 15.08 -13.13 -1.42
CA VAL A 382 15.42 -14.06 -0.33
C VAL A 382 14.19 -14.40 0.52
N MET A 383 13.22 -13.50 0.68
CA MET A 383 11.99 -13.84 1.40
C MET A 383 11.13 -14.91 0.72
N PHE A 384 11.16 -15.02 -0.61
CA PHE A 384 10.54 -16.14 -1.31
C PHE A 384 11.25 -17.50 -1.11
N TYR A 385 12.43 -17.54 -0.48
CA TYR A 385 13.02 -18.79 0.02
C TYR A 385 12.31 -19.29 1.29
N SER A 386 11.65 -18.41 2.06
CA SER A 386 10.93 -18.78 3.26
C SER A 386 9.60 -19.47 2.93
N LEU A 387 9.48 -20.74 3.30
CA LEU A 387 8.24 -21.53 3.19
C LEU A 387 7.05 -20.84 3.90
N VAL A 388 7.33 -20.12 4.99
CA VAL A 388 6.33 -19.32 5.73
C VAL A 388 5.76 -18.22 4.83
N TYR A 389 6.64 -17.43 4.22
CA TYR A 389 6.25 -16.30 3.39
C TYR A 389 5.53 -16.75 2.12
N ARG A 390 6.03 -17.81 1.46
CA ARG A 390 5.35 -18.44 0.32
C ARG A 390 3.93 -18.89 0.65
N TRP A 391 3.73 -19.50 1.83
CA TRP A 391 2.40 -19.96 2.24
C TRP A 391 1.46 -18.79 2.53
N THR A 392 1.89 -17.78 3.30
CA THR A 392 1.07 -16.58 3.56
C THR A 392 0.76 -15.81 2.29
N PHE A 393 1.71 -15.71 1.35
CA PHE A 393 1.52 -15.06 0.04
C PHE A 393 0.42 -15.77 -0.78
N LEU A 394 0.40 -17.11 -0.80
CA LEU A 394 -0.66 -17.87 -1.48
C LEU A 394 -2.01 -17.81 -0.74
N GLN A 395 -2.00 -17.76 0.59
CA GLN A 395 -3.21 -17.79 1.42
C GLN A 395 -3.88 -16.41 1.60
N TRP A 396 -3.14 -15.30 1.46
CA TRP A 396 -3.65 -13.94 1.66
C TRP A 396 -3.40 -13.04 0.43
N PRO A 397 -4.38 -12.95 -0.50
CA PRO A 397 -4.25 -12.19 -1.75
C PRO A 397 -3.94 -10.70 -1.58
N PHE A 398 -4.27 -10.07 -0.44
CA PHE A 398 -3.97 -8.65 -0.21
C PHE A 398 -2.48 -8.41 0.05
N LEU A 399 -1.88 -9.22 0.93
CA LEU A 399 -0.43 -9.22 1.14
C LEU A 399 0.31 -9.47 -0.17
N ALA A 400 -0.16 -10.44 -0.97
CA ALA A 400 0.41 -10.74 -2.29
C ALA A 400 0.23 -9.57 -3.28
N GLY A 401 -0.95 -8.94 -3.32
CA GLY A 401 -1.24 -7.79 -4.18
C GLY A 401 -0.36 -6.58 -3.87
N CYS A 402 -0.24 -6.20 -2.59
CA CYS A 402 0.70 -5.17 -2.14
C CYS A 402 2.16 -5.56 -2.45
N SER A 403 2.53 -6.83 -2.23
CA SER A 403 3.87 -7.34 -2.49
C SER A 403 4.28 -7.24 -3.96
N VAL A 404 3.44 -7.72 -4.88
CA VAL A 404 3.70 -7.65 -6.32
C VAL A 404 3.66 -6.21 -6.81
N SER A 405 2.73 -5.39 -6.31
CA SER A 405 2.66 -3.96 -6.65
C SER A 405 3.91 -3.20 -6.21
N SER A 406 4.45 -3.49 -5.01
CA SER A 406 5.73 -2.95 -4.55
C SER A 406 6.89 -3.33 -5.48
N PHE A 407 6.93 -4.60 -5.92
CA PHE A 407 7.99 -5.10 -6.80
C PHE A 407 7.93 -4.48 -8.20
N ILE A 408 6.73 -4.31 -8.76
CA ILE A 408 6.53 -3.61 -10.04
C ILE A 408 6.94 -2.15 -9.91
N LEU A 409 6.55 -1.46 -8.83
CA LEU A 409 6.86 -0.04 -8.63
C LEU A 409 8.37 0.23 -8.48
N ILE A 410 9.11 -0.59 -7.73
CA ILE A 410 10.57 -0.42 -7.57
C ILE A 410 11.34 -0.74 -8.86
N VAL A 411 10.85 -1.67 -9.70
CA VAL A 411 11.41 -1.93 -11.03
C VAL A 411 11.15 -0.73 -11.96
N CYS A 412 9.92 -0.21 -11.98
CA CYS A 412 9.56 0.98 -12.76
C CYS A 412 10.34 2.22 -12.32
N SER A 413 10.44 2.49 -11.01
CA SER A 413 11.16 3.66 -10.49
C SER A 413 12.67 3.56 -10.76
N THR A 414 13.25 2.36 -10.66
CA THR A 414 14.64 2.08 -11.06
C THR A 414 14.87 2.33 -12.55
N ALA A 415 14.02 1.78 -13.43
CA ALA A 415 14.14 1.97 -14.87
C ALA A 415 14.02 3.45 -15.29
N LEU A 416 13.08 4.19 -14.68
CA LEU A 416 12.90 5.62 -14.91
C LEU A 416 14.08 6.44 -14.35
N ALA A 417 14.62 6.10 -13.19
CA ALA A 417 15.82 6.74 -12.65
C ALA A 417 17.08 6.48 -13.50
N ILE A 418 17.19 5.32 -14.17
CA ILE A 418 18.21 5.07 -15.20
C ILE A 418 18.01 6.01 -16.39
N ALA A 419 16.77 6.12 -16.92
CA ALA A 419 16.46 7.01 -18.03
C ALA A 419 16.75 8.50 -17.71
N CYS A 420 16.45 8.95 -16.47
CA CYS A 420 16.86 10.28 -16.00
C CYS A 420 18.39 10.43 -15.97
N ARG A 421 19.11 9.47 -15.37
CA ARG A 421 20.57 9.51 -15.23
C ARG A 421 21.30 9.56 -16.57
N LEU A 422 20.80 8.87 -17.60
CA LEU A 422 21.34 8.89 -18.96
C LEU A 422 21.21 10.27 -19.65
N ASN A 423 20.33 11.14 -19.14
CA ASN A 423 20.09 12.49 -19.66
C ASN A 423 20.66 13.61 -18.77
N PHE A 424 21.39 13.28 -17.69
CA PHE A 424 22.10 14.28 -16.89
C PHE A 424 23.15 15.02 -17.73
N GLY A 425 23.26 16.34 -17.55
CA GLY A 425 24.07 17.23 -18.38
C GLY A 425 23.46 17.58 -19.75
N ARG A 426 22.40 16.91 -20.21
CA ARG A 426 21.72 17.20 -21.49
C ARG A 426 20.60 18.23 -21.34
N GLY A 427 20.74 19.16 -20.39
CA GLY A 427 19.74 20.20 -20.12
C GLY A 427 18.55 19.77 -19.25
N LEU A 428 18.54 18.57 -18.65
CA LEU A 428 17.44 18.10 -17.81
C LEU A 428 17.18 19.04 -16.61
N LYS A 429 18.23 19.45 -15.90
CA LYS A 429 18.19 20.50 -14.88
C LYS A 429 17.68 21.83 -15.43
N GLN A 430 18.00 22.19 -16.67
CA GLN A 430 17.56 23.45 -17.28
C GLN A 430 16.06 23.40 -17.61
N TYR A 431 15.55 22.27 -18.10
CA TYR A 431 14.11 22.05 -18.30
C TYR A 431 13.36 22.11 -16.96
N LEU A 432 13.82 21.39 -15.93
CA LEU A 432 13.23 21.42 -14.59
C LEU A 432 13.30 22.81 -13.94
N HIS A 433 14.37 23.57 -14.17
CA HIS A 433 14.49 24.94 -13.66
C HIS A 433 13.62 25.92 -14.46
N ALA A 434 13.49 25.74 -15.77
CA ALA A 434 12.57 26.54 -16.59
C ALA A 434 11.12 26.28 -16.18
N GLU A 435 10.70 25.01 -16.03
CA GLU A 435 9.38 24.62 -15.55
C GLU A 435 9.10 25.22 -14.16
N ALA A 436 10.04 25.10 -13.22
CA ALA A 436 9.89 25.68 -11.87
C ALA A 436 9.90 27.23 -11.87
N ALA A 437 10.65 27.86 -12.77
CA ALA A 437 10.67 29.32 -12.90
C ALA A 437 9.39 29.86 -13.53
N LEU A 438 8.88 29.23 -14.58
CA LEU A 438 7.60 29.53 -15.23
C LEU A 438 6.43 29.35 -14.26
N ALA A 439 6.42 28.25 -13.50
CA ALA A 439 5.42 28.01 -12.46
C ALA A 439 5.48 29.09 -11.36
N LYS A 440 6.68 29.48 -10.91
CA LYS A 440 6.85 30.50 -9.86
C LYS A 440 6.56 31.93 -10.34
N SER A 441 6.86 32.26 -11.59
CA SER A 441 6.75 33.63 -12.11
C SER A 441 5.35 34.01 -12.59
N GLY A 442 4.45 33.03 -12.73
CA GLY A 442 3.10 33.26 -13.24
C GLY A 442 3.06 33.69 -14.71
N PHE A 443 4.16 33.58 -15.45
CA PHE A 443 4.21 33.96 -16.86
C PHE A 443 3.40 32.99 -17.72
N ALA A 444 2.25 33.46 -18.17
CA ALA A 444 1.71 33.02 -19.45
C ALA A 444 2.77 33.28 -20.54
N PRO A 445 2.98 32.36 -21.50
CA PRO A 445 3.35 32.79 -22.83
C PRO A 445 2.13 33.52 -23.38
N GLU A 446 2.15 34.86 -23.31
CA GLU A 446 1.10 35.68 -23.91
C GLU A 446 1.03 35.37 -25.40
N VAL A 447 -0.19 35.28 -25.94
CA VAL A 447 -0.39 34.77 -27.30
C VAL A 447 0.11 35.81 -28.30
N PHE A 448 1.33 35.61 -28.78
CA PHE A 448 1.78 36.14 -30.07
C PHE A 448 0.86 35.56 -31.16
N ARG A 449 -0.24 36.27 -31.43
CA ARG A 449 -0.98 36.11 -32.66
C ARG A 449 -0.02 36.41 -33.80
N HIS A 450 0.33 35.40 -34.58
CA HIS A 450 0.70 35.65 -35.96
C HIS A 450 -0.58 36.03 -36.69
N ASP A 451 -0.81 37.34 -36.82
CA ASP A 451 -1.88 37.90 -37.64
C ASP A 451 -1.51 37.74 -39.13
N GLU A 452 -1.55 36.49 -39.60
CA GLU A 452 -1.30 36.10 -41.00
C GLU A 452 -2.46 36.47 -41.95
N GLU A 453 -3.08 37.65 -41.78
CA GLU A 453 -3.93 38.22 -42.82
C GLU A 453 -4.08 39.75 -42.78
N LYS A 454 -3.19 40.46 -43.49
CA LYS A 454 -3.59 41.31 -44.63
C LYS A 454 -2.39 41.90 -45.39
N ASN A 455 -1.98 41.21 -46.46
CA ASN A 455 -1.28 41.87 -47.56
C ASN A 455 -2.29 42.65 -48.41
N THR A 456 -2.62 43.86 -47.98
CA THR A 456 -3.25 44.88 -48.83
C THR A 456 -2.28 46.05 -48.97
N PRO A 457 -1.76 46.37 -50.16
CA PRO A 457 -0.91 47.54 -50.34
C PRO A 457 -1.75 48.79 -50.03
N PHE A 458 -1.29 49.58 -49.06
CA PHE A 458 -1.97 50.83 -48.70
C PHE A 458 -1.42 51.94 -49.58
N ASP A 459 -2.14 52.28 -50.65
CA ASP A 459 -1.74 53.33 -51.59
C ASP A 459 -1.58 54.68 -50.90
N LEU A 460 -0.42 55.31 -51.11
CA LEU A 460 -0.12 56.63 -50.57
C LEU A 460 -0.72 57.73 -51.48
N SER A 461 -2.06 57.84 -51.49
CA SER A 461 -2.78 58.86 -52.27
C SER A 461 -3.07 60.10 -51.43
N THR A 462 -2.55 61.25 -51.88
CA THR A 462 -2.69 62.55 -51.23
C THR A 462 -4.08 63.16 -51.46
N ALA A 463 -4.85 63.41 -50.40
CA ALA A 463 -6.00 64.32 -50.43
C ALA A 463 -6.37 64.91 -49.05
N ASP A 464 -6.22 66.22 -48.94
CA ASP A 464 -7.10 67.20 -48.27
C ASP A 464 -7.65 66.98 -46.84
N LEU A 465 -7.04 67.76 -45.93
CA LEU A 465 -7.72 68.79 -45.13
C LEU A 465 -8.94 68.40 -44.25
N LYS A 466 -8.71 68.35 -42.93
CA LYS A 466 -9.27 69.43 -42.08
C LYS A 466 -8.48 69.73 -40.81
N GLU A 467 -8.70 70.96 -40.34
CA GLU A 467 -7.87 71.78 -39.44
C GLU A 467 -8.38 71.75 -37.98
N SER A 468 -7.59 72.37 -37.08
CA SER A 468 -7.89 72.77 -35.69
C SER A 468 -7.72 71.69 -34.59
N SER A 469 -7.15 71.99 -33.41
CA SER A 469 -6.38 73.19 -33.00
C SER A 469 -5.54 72.99 -31.72
N PHE A 470 -4.63 73.95 -31.49
CA PHE A 470 -4.14 74.42 -30.18
C PHE A 470 -3.04 73.66 -29.40
N SER A 471 -1.79 73.96 -29.81
CA SER A 471 -0.63 74.41 -28.99
C SER A 471 -0.02 73.57 -27.84
N PRO A 472 1.27 73.78 -27.48
CA PRO A 472 2.05 72.86 -26.65
C PRO A 472 2.46 73.40 -25.26
N THR A 473 2.78 72.49 -24.35
CA THR A 473 3.65 72.75 -23.18
C THR A 473 4.57 71.56 -22.91
N SER A 474 5.88 71.81 -22.84
CA SER A 474 6.88 70.90 -22.28
C SER A 474 7.00 71.17 -20.77
N PRO A 475 7.42 70.19 -19.95
CA PRO A 475 8.86 70.11 -19.70
C PRO A 475 9.45 68.68 -19.67
N THR A 476 10.77 68.61 -19.84
CA THR A 476 11.59 67.41 -19.71
C THR A 476 11.62 66.83 -18.29
N ALA A 477 11.58 65.49 -18.18
CA ALA A 477 12.14 64.77 -17.04
C ALA A 477 12.77 63.44 -17.50
N LYS A 478 14.02 63.18 -17.11
CA LYS A 478 14.67 61.86 -17.28
C LYS A 478 14.28 60.97 -16.11
N TYR A 479 14.11 59.67 -16.32
CA TYR A 479 14.37 58.68 -15.28
C TYR A 479 15.11 57.45 -15.80
N GLN A 480 16.33 57.29 -15.28
CA GLN A 480 17.12 56.06 -15.36
C GLN A 480 16.50 55.02 -14.40
N GLN A 481 16.54 53.73 -14.73
CA GLN A 481 16.38 52.66 -13.73
C GLN A 481 17.65 51.77 -13.67
N PRO A 482 18.03 51.25 -12.49
CA PRO A 482 19.38 50.72 -12.26
C PRO A 482 19.50 49.20 -12.40
N ILE A 483 20.72 48.74 -12.72
CA ILE A 483 21.10 47.32 -12.74
C ILE A 483 21.52 46.89 -11.32
N PRO A 484 20.94 45.82 -10.74
CA PRO A 484 21.36 45.29 -9.44
C PRO A 484 22.57 44.35 -9.56
N THR A 485 23.73 44.78 -9.07
CA THR A 485 25.02 44.03 -9.20
C THR A 485 25.46 43.37 -7.89
N TYR A 486 25.00 42.14 -7.65
CA TYR A 486 25.54 41.21 -6.65
C TYR A 486 25.37 39.78 -7.22
N LEU A 487 26.29 38.82 -7.12
CA LEU A 487 27.49 38.72 -6.27
C LEU A 487 28.57 37.86 -6.98
N ILE A 488 29.82 38.34 -7.05
CA ILE A 488 31.00 37.56 -7.50
C ILE A 488 32.10 37.77 -6.46
N GLN A 489 32.68 36.69 -5.90
CA GLN A 489 33.95 36.70 -5.14
C GLN A 489 34.54 35.25 -5.11
N PRO A 490 35.84 35.06 -4.76
CA PRO A 490 36.70 34.16 -5.55
C PRO A 490 37.42 33.06 -4.75
N LEU A 491 38.35 32.35 -5.41
CA LEU A 491 39.26 31.35 -4.83
C LEU A 491 40.42 31.98 -4.01
N PRO A 492 41.10 31.20 -3.13
CA PRO A 492 41.85 31.74 -1.98
C PRO A 492 43.37 31.91 -2.18
N HIS A 493 44.03 32.55 -1.20
CA HIS A 493 45.49 32.54 -1.02
C HIS A 493 45.89 32.31 0.46
N ASN A 494 47.18 31.99 0.70
CA ASN A 494 47.70 31.41 1.96
C ASN A 494 48.33 32.41 2.97
N ARG A 495 48.07 32.18 4.28
CA ARG A 495 48.98 32.27 5.48
C ARG A 495 49.72 33.62 5.78
N PRO A 496 50.43 33.77 6.93
CA PRO A 496 50.62 32.88 8.12
C PRO A 496 50.21 33.50 9.49
N ALA A 497 50.45 32.75 10.59
CA ALA A 497 50.95 33.14 11.94
C ALA A 497 50.55 34.50 12.62
N SER A 498 50.44 34.65 13.95
CA SER A 498 50.49 33.76 15.14
C SER A 498 50.29 34.60 16.42
N ILE A 499 49.81 34.00 17.53
CA ILE A 499 50.29 34.09 18.94
C ILE A 499 49.16 33.81 19.97
N GLU A 500 49.61 33.43 21.17
CA GLU A 500 49.01 33.09 22.48
C GLU A 500 47.82 33.99 22.96
N SER A 501 47.10 33.72 24.08
CA SER A 501 47.52 33.02 25.31
C SER A 501 46.36 32.57 26.24
N THR A 502 46.65 31.64 27.17
CA THR A 502 45.97 31.33 28.48
C THR A 502 44.44 31.09 28.53
N ALA A 503 43.84 30.20 29.35
CA ALA A 503 44.25 29.13 30.28
C ALA A 503 42.95 28.28 30.61
N THR A 504 42.78 27.36 31.58
CA THR A 504 43.55 26.95 32.78
C THR A 504 43.26 25.47 33.18
N VAL A 505 44.12 24.95 34.06
CA VAL A 505 44.12 23.69 34.85
C VAL A 505 42.77 23.16 35.41
N GLY A 506 42.60 21.81 35.43
CA GLY A 506 41.49 21.10 36.11
C GLY A 506 41.70 19.58 36.33
N ARG A 507 42.61 19.20 37.22
CA ARG A 507 43.07 17.82 37.61
C ARG A 507 41.94 16.85 38.09
N GLN A 508 41.94 15.57 37.66
CA GLN A 508 42.41 14.32 38.37
C GLN A 508 41.61 13.87 39.63
N ALA A 509 41.48 12.57 40.00
CA ALA A 509 41.78 11.27 39.36
C ALA A 509 41.22 10.05 40.16
N GLY A 510 41.18 8.86 39.53
CA GLY A 510 41.40 7.54 40.18
C GLY A 510 40.20 6.80 40.82
N ALA A 511 40.27 5.48 41.11
CA ALA A 511 41.23 4.45 40.67
C ALA A 511 40.73 3.00 40.96
N GLN A 512 41.13 2.05 40.08
CA GLN A 512 41.49 0.62 40.31
C GLN A 512 40.60 -0.36 41.13
N GLY A 513 40.49 -1.61 40.62
CA GLY A 513 40.03 -2.81 41.33
C GLY A 513 40.00 -4.05 40.41
N ALA A 514 40.55 -5.20 40.83
CA ALA A 514 40.72 -6.40 39.98
C ALA A 514 40.53 -7.73 40.78
N PRO A 515 41.03 -8.94 40.37
CA PRO A 515 40.14 -10.02 39.93
C PRO A 515 40.25 -11.35 40.71
N LEU A 516 39.40 -12.34 40.38
CA LEU A 516 39.47 -13.73 40.89
C LEU A 516 39.13 -14.79 39.80
N ARG A 517 39.35 -16.10 40.09
CA ARG A 517 39.73 -17.09 39.04
C ARG A 517 39.33 -18.56 39.36
N VAL A 518 38.78 -19.30 38.36
CA VAL A 518 38.92 -20.80 38.15
C VAL A 518 38.24 -21.72 39.22
N PRO A 519 37.93 -23.04 38.99
CA PRO A 519 38.16 -23.99 37.86
C PRO A 519 36.85 -24.47 37.16
N LYS A 520 36.77 -25.35 36.12
CA LYS A 520 37.68 -26.16 35.24
C LYS A 520 37.60 -27.72 35.38
N GLN A 521 36.88 -28.37 34.44
CA GLN A 521 36.99 -29.79 33.98
C GLN A 521 36.56 -29.81 32.48
N ALA A 522 37.32 -30.32 31.50
CA ALA A 522 37.66 -31.72 31.12
C ALA A 522 36.53 -32.40 30.27
N GLU A 523 36.65 -32.49 28.93
CA GLU A 523 37.19 -33.62 28.11
C GLU A 523 36.24 -34.86 28.03
N ARG A 524 36.01 -35.60 26.92
CA ARG A 524 36.70 -35.81 25.61
C ARG A 524 35.71 -36.12 24.42
N PRO A 525 36.18 -36.37 23.16
CA PRO A 525 35.33 -36.34 21.94
C PRO A 525 35.16 -37.65 21.12
N THR A 526 34.18 -37.64 20.19
CA THR A 526 34.14 -38.40 18.92
C THR A 526 33.37 -37.58 17.86
N GLY A 527 33.58 -37.71 16.53
CA GLY A 527 34.60 -38.52 15.86
C GLY A 527 34.38 -38.90 14.38
N SER A 528 33.53 -38.23 13.60
CA SER A 528 33.25 -38.56 12.17
C SER A 528 32.33 -37.52 11.52
N SER A 529 32.28 -37.28 10.21
CA SER A 529 33.22 -37.49 9.10
C SER A 529 32.79 -36.57 7.95
N MET A 530 33.71 -36.07 7.11
CA MET A 530 33.40 -35.16 6.00
C MET A 530 33.85 -35.77 4.67
N GLN A 531 32.90 -36.12 3.80
CA GLN A 531 33.16 -36.47 2.39
C GLN A 531 32.10 -35.87 1.45
N PRO A 532 32.49 -35.35 0.26
CA PRO A 532 31.57 -34.78 -0.72
C PRO A 532 31.40 -35.64 -1.98
N LEU A 533 30.15 -35.87 -2.43
CA LEU A 533 29.72 -36.28 -3.79
C LEU A 533 28.18 -36.28 -3.81
N SER A 534 27.45 -36.14 -4.92
CA SER A 534 27.61 -35.28 -6.11
C SER A 534 26.26 -35.22 -6.86
N LYS A 535 26.18 -34.42 -7.94
CA LYS A 535 25.21 -34.54 -9.06
C LYS A 535 23.77 -35.01 -8.73
N TYR A 536 22.86 -34.05 -8.52
CA TYR A 536 21.52 -34.16 -9.14
C TYR A 536 21.12 -32.82 -9.74
N GLY A 537 21.18 -32.75 -11.08
CA GLY A 537 20.66 -31.62 -11.84
C GLY A 537 19.16 -31.79 -12.05
N VAL A 538 18.35 -30.94 -11.41
CA VAL A 538 16.91 -30.89 -11.63
C VAL A 538 16.60 -29.75 -12.60
N LYS A 539 15.94 -30.07 -13.72
CA LYS A 539 15.48 -29.04 -14.68
C LYS A 539 14.45 -28.15 -14.00
N PHE A 540 14.62 -26.82 -14.12
CA PHE A 540 13.49 -25.92 -13.99
C PHE A 540 12.57 -26.14 -15.20
N GLY A 541 11.34 -26.60 -14.93
CA GLY A 541 10.24 -26.59 -15.89
C GLY A 541 9.42 -25.31 -15.72
N GLU A 542 9.03 -24.71 -16.83
CA GLU A 542 8.22 -23.49 -16.85
C GLU A 542 6.76 -23.80 -16.48
N SER A 543 6.16 -23.03 -15.57
CA SER A 543 4.71 -22.69 -15.52
C SER A 543 4.36 -21.88 -14.26
N PHE A 544 3.67 -20.75 -14.48
CA PHE A 544 3.05 -19.83 -13.49
C PHE A 544 3.99 -19.15 -12.47
#